data_AF-A0A1F3X8M7-F1
#
_entry.id   AF-A0A1F3X8M7-F1
#
_cell.length_a   1.000
_cell.length_b   1.000
_cell.length_c   1.000
_cell.angle_alpha   90.00
_cell.angle_beta   90.00
_cell.angle_gamma   90.00
#
_symmetry.space_group_name_H-M   'P 1'
#
loop_
_entity.id
_entity.type
_entity.pdbx_description
1 polymer ?
#
loop_
_entity_poly.entity_id
_entity_poly.type
_entity_poly.pdbx_seq_one_letter_code
_entity_poly.pdbx_strand_id
1 'polypeptide(L)'
;MNETEFNARAEGVLAAVIRALEASGVDCDCEFKGDGVLELEFQDGGKIIVNRHGPAREIWVAAKSGGYHFRFEGERWVNTRDGDELFAALSRYVSEQAGSPAVLIERT
;
A
#
# COMPACT_ATOMS: atom_id res chain seq x y z
N MET A 1 16.01 12.06 -4.22
CA MET A 1 14.61 12.51 -4.39
C MET A 1 14.43 13.77 -3.56
N ASN A 2 13.78 14.81 -4.06
CA ASN A 2 13.35 15.98 -3.28
C ASN A 2 11.93 15.77 -2.70
N GLU A 3 11.40 16.74 -1.97
CA GLU A 3 10.07 16.63 -1.35
C GLU A 3 8.93 16.56 -2.36
N THR A 4 8.94 17.43 -3.38
CA THR A 4 7.93 17.44 -4.44
C THR A 4 7.89 16.12 -5.23
N GLU A 5 9.06 15.60 -5.60
CA GLU A 5 9.20 14.31 -6.26
C GLU A 5 8.67 13.16 -5.40
N PHE A 6 8.95 13.20 -4.08
CA PHE A 6 8.44 12.21 -3.15
C PHE A 6 6.92 12.26 -3.06
N ASN A 7 6.36 13.46 -2.89
CA ASN A 7 4.91 13.63 -2.76
C ASN A 7 4.18 13.14 -4.01
N ALA A 8 4.66 13.50 -5.21
CA ALA A 8 4.07 13.04 -6.46
C ALA A 8 4.14 11.51 -6.62
N ARG A 9 5.27 10.88 -6.28
CA ARG A 9 5.42 9.42 -6.34
C ARG A 9 4.54 8.70 -5.32
N ALA A 10 4.47 9.22 -4.10
CA ALA A 10 3.66 8.65 -3.04
C ALA A 10 2.15 8.80 -3.32
N GLU A 11 1.71 9.93 -3.88
CA GLU A 11 0.33 10.09 -4.32
C GLU A 11 0.00 9.12 -5.48
N GLY A 12 0.92 8.98 -6.44
CA GLY A 12 0.81 8.02 -7.52
C GLY A 12 0.66 6.58 -7.04
N VAL A 13 1.45 6.17 -6.03
CA VAL A 13 1.39 4.80 -5.51
C VAL A 13 0.10 4.54 -4.73
N LEU A 14 -0.40 5.50 -3.93
CA LEU A 14 -1.70 5.34 -3.25
C LEU A 14 -2.85 5.19 -4.27
N ALA A 15 -2.83 5.97 -5.35
CA ALA A 15 -3.80 5.82 -6.43
C ALA A 15 -3.64 4.47 -7.16
N ALA A 16 -2.42 3.97 -7.33
CA ALA A 16 -2.16 2.67 -7.94
C ALA A 16 -2.64 1.50 -7.07
N VAL A 17 -2.55 1.61 -5.74
CA VAL A 17 -3.11 0.62 -4.81
C VAL A 17 -4.61 0.45 -5.02
N ILE A 18 -5.36 1.55 -5.14
CA ILE A 18 -6.81 1.52 -5.40
C ILE A 18 -7.11 0.80 -6.73
N ARG A 19 -6.42 1.20 -7.82
CA ARG A 19 -6.61 0.56 -9.13
C ARG A 19 -6.28 -0.93 -9.10
N ALA A 20 -5.26 -1.34 -8.35
CA ALA A 20 -4.89 -2.73 -8.22
C ALA A 20 -5.95 -3.54 -7.46
N LEU A 21 -6.53 -2.97 -6.40
CA LEU A 21 -7.61 -3.60 -5.63
C LEU A 21 -8.87 -3.77 -6.49
N GLU A 22 -9.31 -2.71 -7.16
CA GLU A 22 -10.43 -2.76 -8.11
C GLU A 22 -10.24 -3.84 -9.18
N ALA A 23 -9.03 -3.93 -9.75
CA ALA A 23 -8.71 -4.93 -10.77
C ALA A 23 -8.60 -6.36 -10.22
N SER A 24 -8.32 -6.53 -8.93
CA SER A 24 -8.23 -7.83 -8.27
C SER A 24 -9.59 -8.46 -7.97
N GLY A 25 -10.65 -7.63 -7.89
CA GLY A 25 -11.99 -8.07 -7.50
C GLY A 25 -12.13 -8.41 -6.01
N VAL A 26 -11.14 -8.03 -5.18
CA VAL A 26 -11.26 -8.13 -3.73
C VAL A 26 -12.38 -7.23 -3.23
N ASP A 27 -13.25 -7.80 -2.40
CA ASP A 27 -14.35 -7.08 -1.75
C ASP A 27 -13.84 -6.36 -0.50
N CYS A 28 -13.38 -5.12 -0.67
CA CYS A 28 -12.99 -4.22 0.40
C CYS A 28 -13.35 -2.77 0.07
N ASP A 29 -13.73 -2.01 1.09
CA ASP A 29 -13.97 -0.58 0.97
C ASP A 29 -12.65 0.19 1.07
N CYS A 30 -12.41 1.10 0.12
CA CYS A 30 -11.22 1.94 0.08
C CYS A 30 -11.58 3.41 0.36
N GLU A 31 -10.97 4.01 1.37
CA GLU A 31 -11.25 5.41 1.75
C GLU A 31 -9.96 6.22 1.98
N PHE A 32 -9.89 7.40 1.38
CA PHE A 32 -8.86 8.38 1.73
C PHE A 32 -9.24 9.15 2.99
N LYS A 33 -8.46 9.00 4.07
CA LYS A 33 -8.71 9.67 5.36
C LYS A 33 -8.08 11.06 5.49
N GLY A 34 -7.37 11.53 4.45
CA GLY A 34 -6.59 12.77 4.46
C GLY A 34 -5.11 12.54 4.73
N ASP A 35 -4.28 13.58 4.54
CA ASP A 35 -2.83 13.57 4.80
C ASP A 35 -2.04 12.39 4.18
N GLY A 36 -2.52 11.88 3.04
CA GLY A 36 -1.90 10.75 2.35
C GLY A 36 -2.12 9.41 3.06
N VAL A 37 -3.23 9.25 3.80
CA VAL A 37 -3.68 7.99 4.39
C VAL A 37 -4.78 7.38 3.53
N LEU A 38 -4.56 6.13 3.11
CA LEU A 38 -5.54 5.25 2.48
C LEU A 38 -5.89 4.12 3.44
N GLU A 39 -7.17 3.97 3.76
CA GLU A 39 -7.72 2.88 4.56
C GLU A 39 -8.40 1.88 3.63
N LEU A 40 -8.12 0.59 3.85
CA LEU A 40 -8.79 -0.55 3.23
C LEU A 40 -9.55 -1.29 4.33
N GLU A 41 -10.86 -1.34 4.26
CA GLU A 41 -11.72 -2.05 5.21
C GLU A 41 -12.30 -3.31 4.57
N PHE A 42 -12.09 -4.46 5.21
CA PHE A 42 -12.54 -5.77 4.74
C PHE A 42 -13.88 -6.13 5.38
N GLN A 43 -14.56 -7.12 4.80
CA GLN A 43 -15.90 -7.57 5.25
C GLN A 43 -15.97 -8.02 6.72
N ASP A 44 -14.84 -8.47 7.29
CA ASP A 44 -14.75 -8.85 8.71
C ASP A 44 -14.45 -7.67 9.66
N GLY A 45 -14.40 -6.45 9.13
CA GLY A 45 -14.01 -5.22 9.85
C GLY A 45 -12.49 -5.06 10.03
N GLY A 46 -11.69 -6.00 9.52
CA GLY A 46 -10.24 -5.88 9.47
C GLY A 46 -9.81 -4.72 8.58
N LYS A 47 -8.68 -4.10 8.90
CA LYS A 47 -8.18 -2.91 8.17
C LYS A 47 -6.74 -3.07 7.74
N ILE A 48 -6.42 -2.56 6.55
CA ILE A 48 -5.04 -2.22 6.17
C ILE A 48 -4.97 -0.71 6.01
N ILE A 49 -3.95 -0.09 6.59
CA ILE A 49 -3.70 1.35 6.44
C ILE A 49 -2.42 1.52 5.62
N VAL A 50 -2.52 2.20 4.48
CA VAL A 50 -1.38 2.59 3.64
C VAL A 50 -1.20 4.10 3.76
N ASN A 51 -0.05 4.55 4.26
CA ASN A 51 0.23 5.95 4.55
C ASN A 51 1.49 6.44 3.83
N ARG A 52 1.40 7.64 3.24
CA ARG A 52 2.56 8.45 2.88
C ARG A 52 3.19 9.07 4.13
N HIS A 53 4.39 8.63 4.48
CA HIS A 53 5.13 9.16 5.62
C HIS A 53 6.19 10.17 5.17
N GLY A 54 5.79 11.45 5.05
CA GLY A 54 6.63 12.56 4.58
C GLY A 54 8.00 12.72 5.25
N PRO A 55 8.08 12.73 6.60
CA PRO A 55 9.35 12.89 7.31
C PRO A 55 10.39 11.82 6.99
N ALA A 56 9.95 10.57 6.77
CA ALA A 56 10.84 9.45 6.43
C ALA A 56 11.01 9.25 4.91
N ARG A 57 10.14 9.88 4.10
CA ARG A 57 10.03 9.67 2.64
C ARG A 57 9.77 8.21 2.29
N GLU A 58 8.81 7.63 3.00
CA GLU A 58 8.44 6.22 2.91
C GLU A 58 6.93 6.06 2.71
N ILE A 59 6.54 4.87 2.26
CA ILE A 59 5.17 4.36 2.37
C ILE A 59 5.13 3.40 3.55
N TRP A 60 4.23 3.63 4.49
CA TRP A 60 4.02 2.76 5.63
C TRP A 60 2.75 1.96 5.43
N VAL A 61 2.77 0.68 5.80
CA VAL A 61 1.63 -0.22 5.75
C VAL A 61 1.43 -0.82 7.12
N ALA A 62 0.26 -0.61 7.71
CA ALA A 62 -0.20 -1.34 8.89
C ALA A 62 -1.22 -2.39 8.43
N ALA A 63 -0.90 -3.66 8.63
CA ALA A 63 -1.78 -4.79 8.37
C ALA A 63 -1.92 -5.64 9.64
N LYS A 64 -2.83 -6.60 9.64
CA LYS A 64 -3.02 -7.56 10.75
C LYS A 64 -1.72 -8.28 11.14
N SER A 65 -0.86 -8.57 10.17
CA SER A 65 0.43 -9.24 10.39
C SER A 65 1.54 -8.32 10.93
N GLY A 66 1.36 -7.00 10.91
CA GLY A 66 2.33 -6.04 11.46
C GLY A 66 2.42 -4.71 10.71
N GLY A 67 3.46 -3.94 11.06
CA GLY A 67 3.82 -2.68 10.41
C GLY A 67 5.04 -2.84 9.51
N TYR A 68 4.96 -2.27 8.31
CA TYR A 68 5.97 -2.39 7.26
C TYR A 68 6.27 -1.03 6.65
N HIS A 69 7.54 -0.73 6.41
CA HIS A 69 7.97 0.54 5.84
C HIS A 69 8.70 0.30 4.53
N PHE A 70 8.31 1.04 3.50
CA PHE A 70 8.85 0.92 2.14
C PHE A 70 9.49 2.22 1.72
N ARG A 71 10.75 2.13 1.27
CA ARG A 71 11.50 3.25 0.72
C ARG A 71 11.60 3.12 -0.79
N PHE A 72 11.53 4.24 -1.49
CA PHE A 72 11.74 4.25 -2.93
C PHE A 72 13.22 4.06 -3.27
N GLU A 73 13.56 2.95 -3.90
CA GLU A 73 14.93 2.58 -4.28
C GLU A 73 14.98 2.18 -5.77
N GLY A 74 15.77 2.91 -6.55
CA GLY A 74 15.80 2.79 -8.01
C GLY A 74 14.47 3.19 -8.63
N GLU A 75 13.63 2.21 -8.88
CA GLU A 75 12.32 2.37 -9.54
C GLU A 75 11.16 1.76 -8.74
N ARG A 76 11.42 1.22 -7.53
CA ARG A 76 10.44 0.44 -6.77
C ARG A 76 10.37 0.87 -5.31
N TRP A 77 9.22 0.64 -4.68
CA TRP A 77 9.05 0.77 -3.24
C TRP A 77 9.45 -0.54 -2.56
N VAL A 78 10.51 -0.49 -1.75
CA VAL A 78 11.19 -1.67 -1.20
C VAL A 78 11.11 -1.65 0.33
N ASN A 79 10.72 -2.77 0.93
CA ASN A 79 10.64 -2.95 2.37
C ASN A 79 12.02 -2.81 3.00
N THR A 80 12.12 -1.92 3.98
CA THR A 80 13.37 -1.55 4.64
C THR A 80 13.98 -2.63 5.53
N ARG A 81 13.25 -3.72 5.81
CA ARG A 81 13.72 -4.84 6.64
C ARG A 81 14.13 -6.07 5.82
N ASP A 82 13.29 -6.47 4.86
CA ASP A 82 13.44 -7.74 4.14
C ASP A 82 13.67 -7.59 2.64
N GLY A 83 13.61 -6.36 2.11
CA GLY A 83 13.86 -6.07 0.70
C GLY A 83 12.70 -6.42 -0.24
N ASP A 84 11.53 -6.79 0.29
CA ASP A 84 10.40 -7.13 -0.55
C ASP A 84 9.74 -5.91 -1.21
N GLU A 85 9.11 -6.10 -2.37
CA GLU A 85 8.45 -5.04 -3.13
C GLU A 85 7.03 -4.78 -2.60
N LEU A 86 6.60 -3.51 -2.59
CA LEU A 86 5.32 -3.07 -2.02
C LEU A 86 4.09 -3.82 -2.54
N PHE A 87 3.90 -3.98 -3.84
CA PHE A 87 2.72 -4.67 -4.39
C PHE A 87 2.77 -6.18 -4.18
N ALA A 88 3.97 -6.78 -4.20
CA ALA A 88 4.17 -8.16 -3.79
C ALA A 88 3.77 -8.38 -2.31
N ALA A 89 4.18 -7.46 -1.43
CA ALA A 89 3.83 -7.48 -0.01
C ALA A 89 2.32 -7.25 0.21
N LEU A 90 1.72 -6.24 -0.42
CA LEU A 90 0.29 -5.94 -0.34
C LEU A 90 -0.56 -7.11 -0.83
N SER A 91 -0.15 -7.82 -1.89
CA SER A 91 -0.84 -9.03 -2.36
C SER A 91 -0.98 -10.06 -1.24
N ARG A 92 0.06 -10.25 -0.42
CA ARG A 92 0.02 -11.17 0.73
C ARG A 92 -0.88 -10.66 1.84
N TYR A 93 -0.75 -9.39 2.22
CA TYR A 93 -1.54 -8.81 3.33
C TYR A 93 -3.03 -8.79 3.00
N VAL A 94 -3.38 -8.40 1.78
CA VAL A 94 -4.75 -8.40 1.28
C VAL A 94 -5.28 -9.82 1.18
N SER A 95 -4.49 -10.79 0.70
CA SER A 95 -4.93 -12.19 0.66
C SER A 95 -5.24 -12.75 2.06
N GLU A 96 -4.40 -12.41 3.04
CA GLU A 96 -4.58 -12.82 4.43
C GLU A 96 -5.87 -12.24 5.03
N GLN A 97 -6.13 -10.96 4.81
CA GLN A 97 -7.29 -10.27 5.39
C GLN A 97 -8.60 -10.51 4.63
N ALA A 98 -8.54 -10.67 3.31
CA ALA A 98 -9.71 -11.04 2.50
C ALA A 98 -10.08 -12.53 2.65
N GLY A 99 -9.22 -13.35 3.27
CA GLY A 99 -9.43 -14.79 3.39
C GLY A 99 -9.43 -15.56 2.06
N SER A 100 -8.95 -14.93 0.98
CA SER A 100 -8.90 -15.50 -0.37
C SER A 100 -7.70 -14.94 -1.14
N PRO A 101 -7.12 -15.69 -2.10
CA PRO A 101 -5.95 -15.23 -2.85
C PRO A 101 -6.26 -13.97 -3.68
N ALA A 102 -5.41 -12.96 -3.54
CA ALA A 102 -5.41 -11.73 -4.32
C ALA A 102 -4.02 -11.45 -4.89
N VAL A 103 -3.98 -10.99 -6.13
CA VAL A 103 -2.74 -10.56 -6.80
C VAL A 103 -2.89 -9.09 -7.19
N LEU A 104 -2.10 -8.24 -6.54
CA LEU A 104 -2.02 -6.82 -6.83
C LEU A 104 -0.81 -6.56 -7.70
N ILE A 105 -1.04 -5.87 -8.81
CA ILE A 105 -0.01 -5.51 -9.78
C ILE A 105 -0.01 -4.00 -9.91
N GLU A 106 1.15 -3.38 -9.78
CA GLU A 106 1.31 -1.96 -10.07
C GLU A 106 0.97 -1.71 -11.55
N ARG A 107 -0.09 -0.95 -11.80
CA ARG A 107 -0.50 -0.54 -13.15
C ARG A 107 -0.30 0.97 -13.30
N THR A 108 0.52 1.34 -14.28
CA THR A 108 0.66 2.72 -14.80
C THR A 108 -0.64 3.19 -15.43
#